data_AF-A0A971A3F0-F1
#
_entry.id   AF-A0A971A3F0-F1
#
_cell.length_a   1.000
_cell.length_b   1.000
_cell.length_c   1.000
_cell.angle_alpha   90.00
_cell.angle_beta   90.00
_cell.angle_gamma   90.00
#
_symmetry.space_group_name_H-M   'P 1'
#
loop_
_entity.id
_entity.type
_entity.pdbx_description
1 polymer ?
#
loop_
_entity_poly.entity_id
_entity_poly.type
_entity_poly.pdbx_seq_one_letter_code
_entity_poly.pdbx_strand_id
1 'polypeptide(L)'
;MSENTIEAMPRSDAKTRWPWYVWDIVLLGLYVVLCVAFFCVPSALEYLGTRRDGHSSWGVYGFLAFMWLGLLLFIGPWILALRLFIAWPRHIRGFRRLLLRWAVVIVGVVSLLALFYEFWPSGYQFRLWGFRRYVQRQADIPAIQAWLDTVDPIACNKEPIAIVRDEDGTVRVTPGDVNLPSPVLDLKPRYVRLSLDGTNRPMVCLQWGSGLEGTWGLTVGRKDMPIPKTQWPTTQTLPGGKVFRNRGEDRLPIADGAYIWHELE
;
A
#
# COMPACT_ATOMS: atom_id res chain seq x y z
N MET A 1 68.08 32.66 -49.15
CA MET A 1 66.81 33.14 -48.56
C MET A 1 65.72 32.15 -48.94
N SER A 2 65.30 31.33 -47.99
CA SER A 2 64.22 30.36 -48.12
C SER A 2 63.57 30.27 -46.74
N GLU A 3 62.55 31.08 -46.55
CA GLU A 3 61.82 31.23 -45.30
C GLU A 3 60.78 30.11 -45.23
N ASN A 4 61.10 29.04 -44.49
CA ASN A 4 60.18 27.92 -44.25
C ASN A 4 59.17 28.34 -43.18
N THR A 5 58.02 28.85 -43.64
CA THR A 5 56.85 29.10 -42.80
C THR A 5 56.17 27.77 -42.48
N ILE A 6 56.47 27.21 -41.31
CA ILE A 6 55.74 26.05 -40.78
C ILE A 6 54.42 26.57 -40.22
N GLU A 7 53.35 26.45 -41.01
CA GLU A 7 51.98 26.61 -40.53
C GLU A 7 51.68 25.56 -39.46
N ALA A 8 51.68 26.00 -38.20
CA ALA A 8 51.20 25.20 -37.09
C ALA A 8 49.66 25.13 -37.16
N MET A 9 49.13 24.04 -37.71
CA MET A 9 47.70 23.70 -37.59
C MET A 9 47.32 23.57 -36.10
N PRO A 10 46.30 24.29 -35.62
CA PRO A 10 45.77 24.07 -34.27
C PRO A 10 45.05 22.73 -34.24
N ARG A 11 45.63 21.78 -33.51
CA ARG A 11 45.07 20.45 -33.27
C ARG A 11 43.80 20.60 -32.43
N SER A 12 42.66 20.76 -33.10
CA SER A 12 41.32 20.82 -32.49
C SER A 12 40.82 19.43 -32.12
N ASP A 13 41.55 18.72 -31.25
CA ASP A 13 41.10 17.46 -30.65
C ASP A 13 40.65 17.71 -29.20
N ALA A 14 39.87 18.78 -28.98
CA ALA A 14 39.09 18.93 -27.77
C ALA A 14 37.88 18.00 -27.84
N LYS A 15 38.10 16.67 -27.81
CA LYS A 15 37.04 15.72 -27.46
C LYS A 15 36.52 16.16 -26.10
N THR A 16 35.32 16.71 -26.09
CA THR A 16 34.56 17.12 -24.91
C THR A 16 34.40 15.89 -24.01
N ARG A 17 35.41 15.62 -23.19
CA ARG A 17 35.37 14.56 -22.20
C ARG A 17 34.34 15.00 -21.18
N TRP A 18 33.22 14.31 -21.18
CA TRP A 18 32.16 14.53 -20.21
C TRP A 18 32.76 14.52 -18.81
N PRO A 19 32.36 15.46 -17.94
CA PRO A 19 32.86 15.49 -16.58
C PRO A 19 32.60 14.13 -15.90
N TRP A 20 33.62 13.58 -15.25
CA TRP A 20 33.58 12.24 -14.66
C TRP A 20 32.42 12.02 -13.68
N TYR A 21 31.92 13.10 -13.06
CA TYR A 21 30.83 13.09 -12.09
C TYR A 21 29.43 13.05 -12.72
N VAL A 22 29.29 13.18 -14.06
CA VAL A 22 27.97 13.12 -14.72
C VAL A 22 27.31 11.76 -14.50
N TRP A 23 28.10 10.68 -14.52
CA TRP A 23 27.59 9.35 -14.22
C TRP A 23 27.04 9.22 -12.80
N ASP A 24 27.64 9.90 -11.82
CA ASP A 24 27.15 9.88 -10.44
C ASP A 24 25.82 10.65 -10.32
N ILE A 25 25.66 11.74 -11.06
CA ILE A 25 24.39 12.48 -11.15
C ILE A 25 23.31 11.62 -11.80
N VAL A 26 23.62 10.92 -12.89
CA VAL A 26 22.67 10.02 -13.57
C VAL A 26 22.27 8.86 -12.66
N LEU A 27 23.23 8.25 -11.96
CA LEU A 27 22.95 7.17 -11.00
C LEU A 27 22.10 7.65 -9.82
N LEU A 28 22.38 8.84 -9.29
CA LEU A 28 21.57 9.44 -8.24
C LEU A 28 20.15 9.74 -8.73
N GLY A 29 20.01 10.32 -9.92
CA GLY A 29 18.70 10.57 -10.54
C GLY A 29 17.91 9.28 -10.76
N LEU A 30 18.56 8.23 -11.28
CA LEU A 30 17.95 6.92 -11.43
C LEU A 30 17.52 6.33 -10.08
N TYR A 31 18.35 6.46 -9.05
CA TYR A 31 18.01 6.01 -7.70
C TYR A 31 16.77 6.74 -7.15
N VAL A 32 16.69 8.07 -7.31
CA VAL A 32 15.50 8.85 -6.91
C VAL A 32 14.26 8.37 -7.66
N VAL A 33 14.34 8.15 -8.98
CA VAL A 33 13.23 7.62 -9.77
C VAL A 33 12.82 6.22 -9.29
N LEU A 34 13.79 5.36 -8.96
CA LEU A 34 13.51 4.03 -8.40
C LEU A 34 12.83 4.12 -7.03
N CYS A 35 13.24 5.04 -6.16
CA CYS A 35 12.58 5.29 -4.88
C CYS A 35 11.12 5.69 -5.11
N VAL A 36 10.89 6.70 -5.95
CA VAL A 36 9.53 7.15 -6.30
C VAL A 36 8.72 6.00 -6.88
N ALA A 37 9.27 5.23 -7.82
CA ALA A 37 8.56 4.09 -8.40
C ALA A 37 8.21 3.03 -7.35
N PHE A 38 9.13 2.71 -6.44
CA PHE A 38 8.93 1.69 -5.41
C PHE A 38 7.87 2.06 -4.38
N PHE A 39 7.72 3.34 -4.05
CA PHE A 39 6.65 3.77 -3.14
C PHE A 39 5.33 4.05 -3.90
N CYS A 40 5.39 4.77 -5.02
CA CYS A 40 4.20 5.19 -5.77
C CYS A 40 3.47 4.04 -6.47
N VAL A 41 4.20 3.17 -7.18
CA VAL A 41 3.59 2.18 -8.06
C VAL A 41 2.81 1.13 -7.25
N PRO A 42 3.38 0.53 -6.18
CA PRO A 42 2.63 -0.29 -5.24
C PRO A 42 1.34 0.32 -4.73
N SER A 43 1.41 1.53 -4.17
CA SER A 43 0.24 2.21 -3.61
C SER A 43 -0.83 2.52 -4.67
N ALA A 44 -0.41 2.93 -5.86
CA ALA A 44 -1.32 3.17 -6.98
C ALA A 44 -1.98 1.88 -7.47
N LEU A 45 -1.23 0.77 -7.55
CA LEU A 45 -1.77 -0.53 -7.93
C LEU A 45 -2.74 -1.07 -6.87
N GLU A 46 -2.41 -0.98 -5.58
CA GLU A 46 -3.33 -1.35 -4.50
C GLU A 46 -4.63 -0.54 -4.56
N TYR A 47 -4.53 0.77 -4.74
CA TYR A 47 -5.69 1.65 -4.90
C TYR A 47 -6.54 1.25 -6.11
N LEU A 48 -5.91 1.02 -7.28
CA LEU A 48 -6.61 0.66 -8.51
C LEU A 48 -7.24 -0.73 -8.43
N GLY A 49 -6.52 -1.71 -7.85
CA GLY A 49 -7.00 -3.08 -7.66
C GLY A 49 -8.23 -3.12 -6.76
N THR A 50 -8.11 -2.52 -5.57
CA THR A 50 -9.23 -2.47 -4.62
C THR A 50 -10.40 -1.64 -5.13
N ARG A 51 -10.15 -0.59 -5.92
CA ARG A 51 -11.21 0.18 -6.58
C ARG A 51 -11.98 -0.65 -7.61
N ARG A 52 -11.31 -1.58 -8.31
CA ARG A 52 -11.92 -2.35 -9.40
C ARG A 52 -12.76 -3.50 -8.88
N ASP A 53 -12.19 -4.33 -8.01
CA ASP A 53 -12.79 -5.60 -7.60
C ASP A 53 -12.80 -5.83 -6.08
N GLY A 54 -12.40 -4.83 -5.27
CA GLY A 54 -12.30 -4.96 -3.81
C GLY A 54 -11.12 -5.79 -3.31
N HIS A 55 -10.43 -6.50 -4.19
CA HIS A 55 -9.27 -7.35 -3.89
C HIS A 55 -7.95 -6.64 -4.18
N SER A 56 -6.91 -7.05 -3.44
CA SER A 56 -5.53 -6.67 -3.73
C SER A 56 -5.12 -7.26 -5.09
N SER A 57 -4.59 -6.43 -5.97
CA SER A 57 -4.05 -6.87 -7.27
C SER A 57 -2.65 -7.49 -7.16
N TRP A 58 -2.15 -7.69 -5.94
CA TRP A 58 -0.83 -8.27 -5.68
C TRP A 58 -0.84 -9.78 -5.87
N GLY A 59 -0.91 -10.20 -7.12
CA GLY A 59 -0.53 -11.55 -7.48
C GLY A 59 0.95 -11.81 -7.21
N VAL A 60 1.37 -13.07 -7.34
CA VAL A 60 2.76 -13.53 -7.17
C VAL A 60 3.75 -12.68 -7.99
N TYR A 61 3.38 -12.28 -9.21
CA TYR A 61 4.22 -11.44 -10.06
C TYR A 61 4.42 -10.02 -9.53
N GLY A 62 3.41 -9.42 -8.91
CA GLY A 62 3.52 -8.09 -8.29
C GLY A 62 4.48 -8.14 -7.09
N PHE A 63 4.35 -9.19 -6.27
CA PHE A 63 5.26 -9.44 -5.15
C PHE A 63 6.72 -9.63 -5.63
N LEU A 64 6.95 -10.45 -6.66
CA LEU A 64 8.29 -10.66 -7.21
C LEU A 64 8.89 -9.37 -7.80
N ALA A 65 8.10 -8.60 -8.54
CA ALA A 65 8.54 -7.32 -9.09
C ALA A 65 8.93 -6.33 -7.98
N PHE A 66 8.17 -6.29 -6.88
CA PHE A 66 8.48 -5.47 -5.72
C PHE A 66 9.75 -5.92 -5.01
N MET A 67 9.94 -7.23 -4.83
CA MET A 67 11.17 -7.77 -4.24
C MET A 67 12.41 -7.41 -5.07
N TRP A 68 12.32 -7.50 -6.40
CA TRP A 68 13.39 -7.06 -7.30
C TRP A 68 13.68 -5.57 -7.19
N LEU A 69 12.63 -4.75 -7.14
CA LEU A 69 12.77 -3.30 -7.01
C LEU A 69 13.36 -2.90 -5.66
N GLY A 70 12.98 -3.60 -4.58
CA GLY A 70 13.55 -3.45 -3.25
C GLY A 70 15.03 -3.84 -3.20
N LEU A 71 15.42 -4.92 -3.88
CA LEU A 71 16.82 -5.32 -4.01
C LEU A 71 17.66 -4.26 -4.74
N LEU A 72 17.14 -3.69 -5.84
CA LEU A 72 17.82 -2.59 -6.54
C LEU A 72 17.98 -1.35 -5.66
N LEU A 73 16.95 -1.02 -4.88
CA LEU A 73 17.01 0.06 -3.90
C LEU A 73 17.97 -0.20 -2.76
N PHE A 74 18.16 -1.46 -2.36
CA PHE A 74 19.12 -1.84 -1.34
C PHE A 74 20.55 -1.73 -1.86
N ILE A 75 20.82 -2.18 -3.09
CA ILE A 75 22.17 -2.20 -3.68
C ILE A 75 22.61 -0.80 -4.15
N GLY A 76 21.71 0.02 -4.68
CA GLY A 76 22.00 1.34 -5.25
C GLY A 76 22.80 2.28 -4.32
N PRO A 77 22.41 2.44 -3.04
CA PRO A 77 23.13 3.25 -2.06
C PRO A 77 24.56 2.77 -1.80
N TRP A 78 24.79 1.45 -1.79
CA TRP A 78 26.14 0.90 -1.63
C TRP A 78 27.04 1.23 -2.82
N ILE A 79 26.52 1.13 -4.04
CA ILE A 79 27.25 1.51 -5.25
C ILE A 79 27.57 3.01 -5.23
N LEU A 80 26.58 3.85 -4.89
CA LEU A 80 26.76 5.30 -4.77
C LEU A 80 27.78 5.64 -3.68
N ALA A 81 27.71 5.00 -2.51
CA ALA A 81 28.65 5.19 -1.42
C ALA A 81 30.06 4.78 -1.83
N LEU A 82 30.25 3.58 -2.40
CA LEU A 82 31.57 3.13 -2.87
C LEU A 82 32.18 4.12 -3.87
N ARG A 83 31.39 4.67 -4.80
CA ARG A 83 31.87 5.71 -5.73
C ARG A 83 32.19 7.02 -5.00
N LEU A 84 31.35 7.44 -4.06
CA LEU A 84 31.53 8.65 -3.26
C LEU A 84 32.80 8.58 -2.37
N PHE A 85 33.11 7.40 -1.81
CA PHE A 85 34.25 7.21 -0.91
C PHE A 85 35.55 6.87 -1.63
N ILE A 86 35.51 6.15 -2.76
CA ILE A 86 36.72 5.68 -3.45
C ILE A 86 37.09 6.59 -4.64
N ALA A 87 36.11 6.99 -5.45
CA ALA A 87 36.38 7.71 -6.70
C ALA A 87 36.53 9.22 -6.48
N TRP A 88 35.72 9.82 -5.61
CA TRP A 88 35.71 11.27 -5.42
C TRP A 88 36.99 11.84 -4.81
N PRO A 89 37.59 11.25 -3.76
CA PRO A 89 38.85 11.76 -3.19
C PRO A 89 40.01 11.73 -4.20
N ARG A 90 39.97 10.80 -5.17
CA ARG A 90 40.99 10.71 -6.24
C ARG A 90 40.88 11.84 -7.27
N HIS A 91 39.69 12.39 -7.49
CA HIS A 91 39.44 13.35 -8.57
C HIS A 91 39.21 14.80 -8.09
N ILE A 92 38.87 15.01 -6.82
CA ILE A 92 38.60 16.34 -6.26
C ILE A 92 39.79 16.78 -5.41
N ARG A 93 40.56 17.75 -5.91
CA ARG A 93 41.59 18.41 -5.11
C ARG A 93 40.95 19.38 -4.10
N GLY A 94 41.16 19.12 -2.81
CA GLY A 94 40.75 19.97 -1.70
C GLY A 94 39.66 19.36 -0.82
N PHE A 95 40.02 19.06 0.43
CA PHE A 95 39.15 18.43 1.43
C PHE A 95 37.83 19.20 1.66
N ARG A 96 37.88 20.54 1.69
CA ARG A 96 36.68 21.39 1.86
C ARG A 96 35.67 21.22 0.72
N ARG A 97 36.12 21.09 -0.53
CA ARG A 97 35.25 20.91 -1.70
C ARG A 97 34.62 19.51 -1.72
N LEU A 98 35.35 18.51 -1.26
CA LEU A 98 34.84 17.15 -1.09
C LEU A 98 33.73 17.13 -0.01
N LEU A 99 34.00 17.71 1.16
CA LEU A 99 33.05 17.83 2.27
C LEU A 99 31.74 18.52 1.86
N LEU A 100 31.84 19.64 1.13
CA LEU A 100 30.65 20.37 0.67
C LEU A 100 29.75 19.49 -0.20
N ARG A 101 30.34 18.73 -1.14
CA ARG A 101 29.56 17.87 -2.02
C ARG A 101 28.99 16.66 -1.29
N TRP A 102 29.72 16.09 -0.33
CA TRP A 102 29.18 15.05 0.56
C TRP A 102 27.98 15.58 1.35
N ALA A 103 28.08 16.78 1.91
CA ALA A 103 26.98 17.41 2.65
C ALA A 103 25.74 17.57 1.75
N VAL A 104 25.89 18.03 0.50
CA VAL A 104 24.77 18.16 -0.43
C VAL A 104 24.09 16.81 -0.71
N VAL A 105 24.86 15.75 -0.95
CA VAL A 105 24.30 14.41 -1.21
C VAL A 105 23.60 13.86 0.03
N ILE A 106 24.22 13.97 1.21
CA ILE A 106 23.63 13.52 2.47
C ILE A 106 22.33 14.26 2.75
N VAL A 107 22.33 15.60 2.64
CA VAL A 107 21.12 16.40 2.83
C VAL A 107 20.04 16.00 1.84
N GLY A 108 20.38 15.81 0.55
CA GLY A 108 19.42 15.37 -0.46
C GLY A 108 18.78 14.01 -0.15
N VAL A 109 19.58 13.03 0.27
CA VAL A 109 19.08 11.70 0.65
C VAL A 109 18.23 11.77 1.91
N VAL A 110 18.67 12.50 2.94
CA VAL A 110 17.92 12.67 4.19
C VAL A 110 16.59 13.39 3.94
N SER A 111 16.58 14.46 3.14
CA SER A 111 15.35 15.16 2.76
C SER A 111 14.39 14.25 1.99
N LEU A 112 14.91 13.43 1.07
CA LEU A 112 14.09 12.46 0.34
C LEU A 112 13.45 11.44 1.28
N LEU A 113 14.23 10.87 2.21
CA LEU A 113 13.73 9.92 3.21
C LEU A 113 12.72 10.57 4.16
N ALA A 114 12.97 11.81 4.59
CA ALA A 114 12.04 12.56 5.43
C ALA A 114 10.71 12.81 4.71
N LEU A 115 10.74 13.20 3.44
CA LEU A 115 9.54 13.37 2.62
C LEU A 115 8.75 12.07 2.49
N PHE A 116 9.43 10.93 2.27
CA PHE A 116 8.76 9.64 2.22
C PHE A 116 8.19 9.20 3.58
N TYR A 117 8.86 9.50 4.68
CA TYR A 117 8.36 9.12 6.00
C TYR A 117 7.17 9.97 6.46
N GLU A 118 7.20 11.28 6.20
CA GLU A 118 6.21 12.22 6.71
C GLU A 118 4.96 12.33 5.83
N PHE A 119 5.12 12.29 4.51
CA PHE A 119 4.01 12.50 3.57
C PHE A 119 3.38 11.22 3.05
N TRP A 120 4.03 10.06 3.19
CA TRP A 120 3.50 8.84 2.60
C TRP A 120 2.46 8.20 3.52
N PRO A 121 1.17 8.14 3.12
CA PRO A 121 0.17 7.39 3.83
C PRO A 121 0.64 5.93 3.98
N SER A 122 0.30 5.30 5.10
CA SER A 122 0.50 3.87 5.23
C SER A 122 -0.21 3.13 4.09
N GLY A 123 0.38 2.03 3.58
CA GLY A 123 -0.18 1.30 2.44
C GLY A 123 -1.66 0.94 2.62
N TYR A 124 -2.06 0.60 3.85
CA TYR A 124 -3.46 0.30 4.18
C TYR A 124 -4.43 1.48 3.93
N GLN A 125 -4.00 2.74 4.03
CA GLN A 125 -4.86 3.89 3.77
C GLN A 125 -5.22 4.00 2.29
N PHE A 126 -4.24 3.80 1.39
CA PHE A 126 -4.52 3.78 -0.06
C PHE A 126 -5.51 2.66 -0.42
N ARG A 127 -5.33 1.49 0.20
CA ARG A 127 -6.25 0.38 0.07
C ARG A 127 -7.65 0.72 0.55
N LEU A 128 -7.77 1.30 1.74
CA LEU A 128 -9.05 1.70 2.32
C LEU A 128 -9.75 2.76 1.47
N TRP A 129 -9.00 3.71 0.89
CA TRP A 129 -9.55 4.72 -0.02
C TRP A 129 -10.07 4.12 -1.34
N GLY A 130 -9.31 3.20 -1.93
CA GLY A 130 -9.73 2.47 -3.14
C GLY A 130 -10.98 1.64 -2.86
N PHE A 131 -10.97 0.91 -1.75
CA PHE A 131 -12.10 0.11 -1.28
C PHE A 131 -13.33 0.95 -0.96
N ARG A 132 -13.17 2.13 -0.34
CA ARG A 132 -14.28 3.08 -0.11
C ARG A 132 -14.97 3.44 -1.43
N ARG A 133 -14.19 3.74 -2.47
CA ARG A 133 -14.74 4.08 -3.79
C ARG A 133 -15.42 2.89 -4.45
N TYR A 134 -14.89 1.69 -4.27
CA TYR A 134 -15.53 0.45 -4.72
C TYR A 134 -16.89 0.26 -4.06
N VAL A 135 -16.95 0.29 -2.72
CA VAL A 135 -18.19 0.14 -1.95
C VAL A 135 -19.20 1.23 -2.31
N GLN A 136 -18.78 2.49 -2.38
CA GLN A 136 -19.68 3.60 -2.77
C GLN A 136 -20.28 3.44 -4.17
N ARG A 137 -19.59 2.74 -5.08
CA ARG A 137 -20.07 2.52 -6.45
C ARG A 137 -20.96 1.29 -6.56
N GLN A 138 -20.65 0.24 -5.80
CA GLN A 138 -21.22 -1.09 -6.00
C GLN A 138 -22.24 -1.48 -4.93
N ALA A 139 -22.16 -0.93 -3.72
CA ALA A 139 -23.01 -1.34 -2.61
C ALA A 139 -24.36 -0.64 -2.63
N ASP A 140 -25.42 -1.43 -2.77
CA ASP A 140 -26.78 -0.99 -2.48
C ASP A 140 -27.05 -1.14 -0.97
N ILE A 141 -26.56 -0.17 -0.20
CA ILE A 141 -26.72 -0.15 1.27
C ILE A 141 -28.20 -0.22 1.67
N PRO A 142 -29.13 0.56 1.06
CA PRO A 142 -30.56 0.44 1.35
C PRO A 142 -31.13 -0.98 1.11
N ALA A 143 -30.74 -1.65 0.03
CA ALA A 143 -31.21 -3.02 -0.23
C ALA A 143 -30.65 -4.02 0.79
N ILE A 144 -29.38 -3.89 1.18
CA ILE A 144 -28.79 -4.72 2.25
C ILE A 144 -29.52 -4.47 3.58
N GLN A 145 -29.84 -3.22 3.90
CA GLN A 145 -30.60 -2.84 5.10
C GLN A 145 -32.01 -3.42 5.11
N ALA A 146 -32.73 -3.33 3.99
CA ALA A 146 -34.08 -3.90 3.85
C ALA A 146 -34.07 -5.43 4.00
N TRP A 147 -33.03 -6.10 3.48
CA TRP A 147 -32.84 -7.53 3.69
C TRP A 147 -32.58 -7.86 5.17
N LEU A 148 -31.74 -7.08 5.86
CA LEU A 148 -31.45 -7.30 7.28
C LEU A 148 -32.70 -7.23 8.16
N ASP A 149 -33.70 -6.41 7.81
CA ASP A 149 -34.98 -6.35 8.53
C ASP A 149 -35.79 -7.67 8.42
N THR A 150 -35.46 -8.57 7.49
CA THR A 150 -36.09 -9.89 7.34
C THR A 150 -35.33 -11.02 8.05
N VAL A 151 -34.10 -10.75 8.53
CA VAL A 151 -33.24 -11.75 9.16
C VAL A 151 -33.65 -11.95 10.62
N ASP A 152 -33.86 -13.20 11.02
CA ASP A 152 -34.10 -13.55 12.42
C ASP A 152 -32.85 -13.27 13.28
N PRO A 153 -32.94 -12.42 14.32
CA PRO A 153 -31.83 -12.15 15.24
C PRO A 153 -31.22 -13.40 15.87
N ILE A 154 -32.00 -14.47 16.06
CA ILE A 154 -31.52 -15.74 16.64
C ILE A 154 -30.51 -16.42 15.70
N ALA A 155 -30.66 -16.23 14.39
CA ALA A 155 -29.76 -16.80 13.39
C ALA A 155 -28.43 -16.03 13.25
N CYS A 156 -28.29 -14.84 13.85
CA CYS A 156 -27.14 -13.95 13.68
C CYS A 156 -25.87 -14.36 14.45
N ASN A 157 -25.88 -15.42 15.27
CA ASN A 157 -24.71 -15.86 16.03
C ASN A 157 -23.99 -17.08 15.43
N LYS A 158 -24.10 -17.29 14.11
CA LYS A 158 -23.51 -18.42 13.40
C LYS A 158 -22.07 -18.15 12.93
N GLU A 159 -21.38 -19.23 12.58
CA GLU A 159 -20.04 -19.22 12.00
C GLU A 159 -19.95 -18.33 10.75
N PRO A 160 -18.77 -17.76 10.44
CA PRO A 160 -18.58 -16.99 9.23
C PRO A 160 -18.88 -17.85 7.99
N ILE A 161 -19.70 -17.30 7.10
CA ILE A 161 -20.08 -17.92 5.84
C ILE A 161 -18.98 -17.60 4.83
N ALA A 162 -18.30 -18.63 4.35
CA ALA A 162 -17.29 -18.50 3.30
C ALA A 162 -17.95 -18.45 1.93
N ILE A 163 -17.52 -17.50 1.11
CA ILE A 163 -17.91 -17.42 -0.30
C ILE A 163 -16.70 -17.84 -1.13
N VAL A 164 -16.83 -18.96 -1.80
CA VAL A 164 -15.82 -19.50 -2.72
C VAL A 164 -16.32 -19.30 -4.13
N ARG A 165 -15.51 -18.66 -4.97
CA ARG A 165 -15.77 -18.57 -6.41
C ARG A 165 -14.90 -19.61 -7.11
N ASP A 166 -15.55 -20.49 -7.85
CA ASP A 166 -14.85 -21.46 -8.69
C ASP A 166 -14.20 -20.77 -9.90
N GLU A 167 -13.29 -21.46 -10.59
CA GLU A 167 -12.61 -20.92 -11.78
C GLU A 167 -13.63 -20.53 -12.89
N ASP A 168 -14.76 -21.24 -12.94
CA ASP A 168 -15.89 -20.97 -13.85
C ASP A 168 -16.73 -19.74 -13.44
N GLY A 169 -16.38 -19.06 -12.35
CA GLY A 169 -17.12 -17.92 -11.80
C GLY A 169 -18.37 -18.30 -11.00
N THR A 170 -18.63 -19.61 -10.82
CA THR A 170 -19.74 -20.11 -10.01
C THR A 170 -19.51 -19.78 -8.54
N VAL A 171 -20.50 -19.13 -7.91
CA VAL A 171 -20.45 -18.76 -6.49
C VAL A 171 -20.94 -19.95 -5.65
N ARG A 172 -20.09 -20.46 -4.77
CA ARG A 172 -20.43 -21.45 -3.75
C ARG A 172 -20.41 -20.78 -2.37
N VAL A 173 -21.46 -21.03 -1.60
CA VAL A 173 -21.61 -20.52 -0.24
C VAL A 173 -21.41 -21.70 0.71
N THR A 174 -20.57 -21.52 1.73
CA THR A 174 -20.31 -22.53 2.75
C THR A 174 -20.57 -21.93 4.12
N PRO A 175 -21.51 -22.45 4.92
CA PRO A 175 -22.34 -23.64 4.65
C PRO A 175 -23.44 -23.36 3.60
N GLY A 176 -23.76 -24.38 2.79
CA GLY A 176 -24.61 -24.26 1.58
C GLY A 176 -26.12 -24.14 1.84
N ASP A 177 -26.53 -24.16 3.10
CA ASP A 177 -27.91 -23.94 3.55
C ASP A 177 -28.28 -22.45 3.67
N VAL A 178 -27.30 -21.54 3.54
CA VAL A 178 -27.52 -20.11 3.69
C VAL A 178 -27.72 -19.43 2.33
N ASN A 179 -28.92 -18.90 2.11
CA ASN A 179 -29.22 -18.06 0.95
C ASN A 179 -28.89 -16.59 1.26
N LEU A 180 -27.81 -16.09 0.65
CA LEU A 180 -27.43 -14.67 0.71
C LEU A 180 -28.07 -13.89 -0.44
N PRO A 181 -28.48 -12.62 -0.22
CA PRO A 181 -29.15 -11.84 -1.24
C PRO A 181 -28.13 -11.32 -2.28
N SER A 182 -28.58 -11.09 -3.52
CA SER A 182 -27.73 -10.59 -4.62
C SER A 182 -26.92 -9.33 -4.26
N PRO A 183 -27.46 -8.31 -3.56
CA PRO A 183 -26.68 -7.13 -3.16
C PRO A 183 -25.45 -7.44 -2.31
N VAL A 184 -25.47 -8.53 -1.54
CA VAL A 184 -24.31 -8.98 -0.75
C VAL A 184 -23.33 -9.75 -1.63
N LEU A 185 -23.83 -10.63 -2.51
CA LEU A 185 -22.99 -11.46 -3.38
C LEU A 185 -22.30 -10.65 -4.48
N ASP A 186 -22.94 -9.59 -4.97
CA ASP A 186 -22.44 -8.69 -6.02
C ASP A 186 -21.21 -7.90 -5.57
N LEU A 187 -21.08 -7.66 -4.26
CA LEU A 187 -19.88 -7.05 -3.67
C LEU A 187 -18.66 -7.99 -3.71
N LYS A 188 -18.85 -9.27 -4.01
CA LYS A 188 -17.81 -10.30 -4.04
C LYS A 188 -17.04 -10.48 -2.71
N PRO A 189 -17.69 -10.51 -1.52
CA PRO A 189 -16.97 -10.78 -0.28
C PRO A 189 -16.35 -12.16 -0.29
N ARG A 190 -15.27 -12.33 0.48
CA ARG A 190 -14.68 -13.62 0.77
C ARG A 190 -15.37 -14.29 1.95
N TYR A 191 -15.71 -13.51 2.98
CA TYR A 191 -16.47 -13.98 4.13
C TYR A 191 -17.63 -13.04 4.43
N VAL A 192 -18.74 -13.64 4.86
CA VAL A 192 -19.94 -12.94 5.33
C VAL A 192 -20.24 -13.43 6.73
N ARG A 193 -20.31 -12.52 7.69
CA ARG A 193 -20.67 -12.83 9.06
C ARG A 193 -21.90 -12.02 9.43
N LEU A 194 -22.98 -12.71 9.75
CA LEU A 194 -24.09 -12.10 10.46
C LEU A 194 -23.70 -11.93 11.93
N SER A 195 -24.11 -10.83 12.52
CA SER A 195 -23.86 -10.52 13.93
C SER A 195 -24.96 -9.61 14.45
N LEU A 196 -24.93 -9.31 15.75
CA LEU A 196 -25.84 -8.39 16.39
C LEU A 196 -25.10 -7.10 16.74
N ASP A 197 -25.74 -5.97 16.50
CA ASP A 197 -25.26 -4.67 16.96
C ASP A 197 -25.37 -4.53 18.50
N GLY A 198 -24.89 -3.43 19.05
CA GLY A 198 -24.97 -3.15 20.50
C GLY A 198 -26.40 -3.03 21.05
N THR A 199 -27.42 -3.03 20.19
CA THR A 199 -28.84 -2.99 20.53
C THR A 199 -29.57 -4.30 20.19
N ASN A 200 -28.82 -5.40 19.98
CA ASN A 200 -29.34 -6.72 19.61
C ASN A 200 -30.10 -6.76 18.27
N ARG A 201 -29.70 -5.94 17.31
CA ARG A 201 -30.31 -5.92 15.97
C ARG A 201 -29.37 -6.55 14.94
N PRO A 202 -29.89 -7.25 13.92
CA PRO A 202 -29.08 -7.85 12.88
C PRO A 202 -28.17 -6.84 12.17
N MET A 203 -26.91 -7.20 12.01
CA MET A 203 -25.95 -6.54 11.14
C MET A 203 -25.17 -7.58 10.34
N VAL A 204 -24.65 -7.17 9.18
CA VAL A 204 -23.80 -7.99 8.33
C VAL A 204 -22.41 -7.38 8.23
N CYS A 205 -21.39 -8.22 8.44
CA CYS A 205 -19.99 -7.91 8.27
C CYS A 205 -19.46 -8.70 7.07
N LEU A 206 -19.02 -7.97 6.05
CA LEU A 206 -18.47 -8.51 4.81
C LEU A 206 -16.95 -8.31 4.80
N GLN A 207 -16.15 -9.31 4.40
CA GLN A 207 -14.68 -9.28 4.50
C GLN A 207 -13.99 -9.66 3.19
N TRP A 208 -12.89 -8.98 2.82
CA TRP A 208 -12.14 -9.19 1.56
C TRP A 208 -10.66 -9.60 1.74
N GLY A 209 -10.09 -9.48 2.95
CA GLY A 209 -8.68 -9.78 3.22
C GLY A 209 -8.45 -11.12 3.94
N SER A 210 -7.20 -11.57 3.97
CA SER A 210 -6.71 -12.62 4.88
C SER A 210 -5.18 -12.60 4.97
N GLY A 211 -4.62 -12.98 6.12
CA GLY A 211 -3.17 -13.21 6.26
C GLY A 211 -2.36 -11.91 6.27
N LEU A 212 -1.24 -11.88 5.53
CA LEU A 212 -0.25 -10.78 5.57
C LEU A 212 -0.75 -9.44 5.02
N GLU A 213 -1.81 -9.46 4.22
CA GLU A 213 -2.44 -8.22 3.75
C GLU A 213 -3.31 -7.59 4.87
N GLY A 214 -3.61 -8.31 5.95
CA GLY A 214 -4.59 -7.88 6.93
C GLY A 214 -6.03 -8.09 6.44
N THR A 215 -6.98 -7.82 7.33
CA THR A 215 -8.40 -8.00 7.05
C THR A 215 -9.06 -6.63 6.91
N TRP A 216 -9.81 -6.42 5.84
CA TRP A 216 -10.69 -5.26 5.69
C TRP A 216 -12.07 -5.69 5.25
N GLY A 217 -13.04 -4.83 5.51
CA GLY A 217 -14.43 -5.17 5.31
C GLY A 217 -15.39 -4.00 5.34
N LEU A 218 -16.65 -4.34 5.10
CA LEU A 218 -17.80 -3.46 5.18
C LEU A 218 -18.75 -4.02 6.23
N THR A 219 -19.16 -3.19 7.17
CA THR A 219 -20.23 -3.50 8.11
C THR A 219 -21.46 -2.67 7.75
N VAL A 220 -22.60 -3.33 7.63
CA VAL A 220 -23.91 -2.71 7.41
C VAL A 220 -24.86 -3.21 8.48
N GLY A 221 -25.47 -2.28 9.21
CA GLY A 221 -26.61 -2.52 10.09
C GLY A 221 -27.75 -1.57 9.74
N ARG A 222 -28.72 -1.44 10.66
CA ARG A 222 -29.82 -0.48 10.50
C ARG A 222 -29.29 0.95 10.45
N LYS A 223 -30.07 1.86 9.85
CA LYS A 223 -29.66 3.26 9.63
C LYS A 223 -29.22 3.99 10.90
N ASP A 224 -29.85 3.68 12.03
CA ASP A 224 -29.55 4.27 13.34
C ASP A 224 -28.51 3.47 14.14
N MET A 225 -27.86 2.47 13.53
CA MET A 225 -26.76 1.75 14.16
C MET A 225 -25.60 2.72 14.42
N PRO A 226 -25.11 2.82 15.67
CA PRO A 226 -23.99 3.68 15.99
C PRO A 226 -22.73 3.19 15.26
N ILE A 227 -22.05 4.10 14.57
CA ILE A 227 -20.77 3.80 13.92
C ILE A 227 -19.66 3.99 14.97
N PRO A 228 -19.00 2.92 15.40
CA PRO A 228 -17.98 3.04 16.43
C PRO A 228 -16.73 3.73 15.88
N LYS A 229 -16.03 4.49 16.73
CA LYS A 229 -14.78 5.18 16.37
C LYS A 229 -13.66 4.18 16.05
N THR A 230 -12.65 4.65 15.32
CA THR A 230 -11.37 3.94 15.14
C THR A 230 -10.81 3.49 16.48
N GLN A 231 -10.47 2.21 16.58
CA GLN A 231 -9.93 1.56 17.77
C GLN A 231 -8.44 1.29 17.56
N TRP A 232 -7.60 1.79 18.44
CA TRP A 232 -6.16 1.49 18.38
C TRP A 232 -5.87 0.10 18.96
N PRO A 233 -4.83 -0.59 18.45
CA PRO A 233 -4.41 -1.88 19.01
C PRO A 233 -4.12 -1.76 20.50
N THR A 234 -4.65 -2.69 21.29
CA THR A 234 -4.43 -2.72 22.75
C THR A 234 -3.88 -4.07 23.17
N THR A 235 -2.93 -4.03 24.11
CA THR A 235 -2.36 -5.22 24.71
C THR A 235 -2.85 -5.32 26.15
N GLN A 236 -3.54 -6.40 26.48
CA GLN A 236 -4.00 -6.67 27.85
C GLN A 236 -3.28 -7.91 28.38
N THR A 237 -2.67 -7.77 29.56
CA THR A 237 -2.09 -8.90 30.27
C THR A 237 -3.17 -9.52 31.17
N LEU A 238 -3.58 -10.73 30.84
CA LEU A 238 -4.53 -11.51 31.62
C LEU A 238 -3.85 -12.08 32.88
N PRO A 239 -4.63 -12.40 33.93
CA PRO A 239 -4.14 -13.15 35.08
C PRO A 239 -3.41 -14.43 34.63
N GLY A 240 -2.19 -14.64 35.12
CA GLY A 240 -1.32 -15.75 34.70
C GLY A 240 -0.33 -15.40 33.58
N GLY A 241 -0.12 -14.12 33.27
CA GLY A 241 0.94 -13.67 32.36
C GLY A 241 0.65 -13.86 30.87
N LYS A 242 -0.57 -14.29 30.51
CA LYS A 242 -1.00 -14.39 29.12
C LYS A 242 -1.25 -13.01 28.55
N VAL A 243 -0.63 -12.70 27.42
CA VAL A 243 -0.82 -11.43 26.73
C VAL A 243 -1.87 -11.60 25.64
N PHE A 244 -3.01 -10.92 25.78
CA PHE A 244 -4.04 -10.84 24.77
C PHE A 244 -3.86 -9.55 23.98
N ARG A 245 -3.58 -9.66 22.67
CA ARG A 245 -3.51 -8.51 21.77
C ARG A 245 -4.86 -8.35 21.10
N ASN A 246 -5.57 -7.29 21.46
CA ASN A 246 -6.75 -6.88 20.73
C ASN A 246 -6.29 -6.04 19.54
N ARG A 247 -6.55 -6.54 18.34
CA ARG A 247 -6.19 -5.84 17.10
C ARG A 247 -7.03 -4.57 16.99
N GLY A 248 -6.40 -3.50 16.54
CA GLY A 248 -7.13 -2.26 16.30
C GLY A 248 -7.99 -2.38 15.05
N GLU A 249 -8.90 -1.44 14.86
CA GLU A 249 -9.65 -1.30 13.60
C GLU A 249 -9.75 0.17 13.24
N ASP A 250 -9.25 0.54 12.08
CA ASP A 250 -9.55 1.83 11.48
C ASP A 250 -10.91 1.79 10.81
N ARG A 251 -11.82 2.68 11.21
CA ARG A 251 -13.23 2.63 10.81
C ARG A 251 -13.64 3.94 10.15
N LEU A 252 -14.18 3.85 8.94
CA LEU A 252 -14.58 5.02 8.16
C LEU A 252 -16.07 4.93 7.77
N PRO A 253 -16.89 5.91 8.17
CA PRO A 253 -18.31 5.93 7.81
C PRO A 253 -18.49 6.14 6.29
N ILE A 254 -19.48 5.43 5.74
CA ILE A 254 -19.88 5.56 4.33
C ILE A 254 -21.31 6.06 4.20
N ALA A 255 -22.22 5.52 5.01
CA ALA A 255 -23.62 5.91 5.07
C ALA A 255 -24.18 5.65 6.47
N ASP A 256 -25.41 6.09 6.72
CA ASP A 256 -26.10 5.83 7.99
C ASP A 256 -26.21 4.31 8.24
N GLY A 257 -25.63 3.86 9.36
CA GLY A 257 -25.56 2.44 9.70
C GLY A 257 -24.56 1.62 8.88
N ALA A 258 -23.65 2.24 8.13
CA ALA A 258 -22.68 1.53 7.31
C ALA A 258 -21.27 2.16 7.37
N TYR A 259 -20.27 1.32 7.63
CA TYR A 259 -18.87 1.75 7.70
C TYR A 259 -17.93 0.69 7.13
N ILE A 260 -16.83 1.13 6.53
CA ILE A 260 -15.72 0.24 6.21
C ILE A 260 -14.74 0.20 7.35
N TRP A 261 -14.04 -0.91 7.46
CA TRP A 261 -13.03 -1.10 8.49
C TRP A 261 -11.80 -1.80 7.91
N HIS A 262 -10.65 -1.53 8.53
CA HIS A 262 -9.40 -2.20 8.28
C HIS A 262 -8.77 -2.57 9.62
N GLU A 263 -8.40 -3.84 9.76
CA GLU A 263 -7.71 -4.37 10.93
C GLU A 263 -6.30 -3.77 11.04
N LEU A 264 -5.97 -3.19 12.18
CA LEU A 264 -4.66 -2.62 12.48
C LEU A 264 -3.85 -3.67 13.26
N GLU A 265 -2.67 -4.01 12.72
CA GLU A 265 -1.68 -4.89 13.34
C GLU A 265 -0.71 -4.15 14.26
#